data_AF-A0A2J0MN54-F1
#
_entry.id   AF-A0A2J0MN54-F1
#
_cell.length_a   1.000
_cell.length_b   1.000
_cell.length_c   1.000
_cell.angle_alpha   90.00
_cell.angle_beta   90.00
_cell.angle_gamma   90.00
#
_symmetry.space_group_name_H-M   'P 1'
#
loop_
_entity.id
_entity.type
_entity.pdbx_description
1 polymer ?
#
loop_
_entity_poly.entity_id
_entity_poly.type
_entity_poly.pdbx_seq_one_letter_code
_entity_poly.pdbx_strand_id
1 'polypeptide(L)'
;MIFKIMKNFLVIIFVFFAVIFFAVKTSAQEKTITSVVDYKGEVIVDSDLDGLTDKGEVQVYGTDPGKADTDGDGILDGAEVLSGTDPLNQNNPGTAKSKEIFSGINPDAPWVWYAARVAGILAFISLWLTVFLGLSIRNPILKKIIEPVYSLDFHCFVAALAVLWALVHGTVLIFDPKLGFHLKDVFLPFVSQTTLVEPKYLALGIVAFYMMAVLTVTSYLRSHLNHKFWRVLHFLNPIVFLFVVVHGYMNGTDMKNFYVGSAFLFSSFLLVLIYLSSLIFSVVRKFKKSSEENNYSA
;
A
#
# COMPACT_ATOMS: atom_id res chain seq x y z
N MET A 1 26.53 4.98 21.28
CA MET A 1 26.58 3.85 20.33
C MET A 1 25.19 3.50 19.78
N ILE A 2 24.16 3.39 20.63
CA ILE A 2 22.75 3.11 20.27
C ILE A 2 22.16 4.15 19.28
N PHE A 3 22.36 5.45 19.53
CA PHE A 3 21.94 6.52 18.61
C PHE A 3 22.56 6.43 17.21
N LYS A 4 23.78 5.89 17.10
CA LYS A 4 24.51 5.75 15.82
C LYS A 4 23.93 4.58 15.00
N ILE A 5 23.47 3.52 15.68
CA ILE A 5 22.83 2.35 15.06
C ILE A 5 21.39 2.68 14.66
N MET A 6 20.64 3.40 15.50
CA MET A 6 19.30 3.89 15.16
C MET A 6 19.32 4.84 13.97
N LYS A 7 20.30 5.76 13.90
CA LYS A 7 20.50 6.62 12.73
C LYS A 7 20.76 5.81 11.47
N ASN A 8 21.58 4.75 11.54
CA ASN A 8 21.86 3.91 10.38
C ASN A 8 20.65 3.06 9.95
N PHE A 9 19.81 2.60 10.89
CA PHE A 9 18.58 1.86 10.58
C PHE A 9 17.50 2.76 9.98
N LEU A 10 17.31 3.96 10.53
CA LEU A 10 16.46 5.00 9.93
C LEU A 10 16.97 5.42 8.56
N VAL A 11 18.29 5.50 8.36
CA VAL A 11 18.89 5.77 7.05
C VAL A 11 18.64 4.62 6.08
N ILE A 12 18.68 3.35 6.49
CA ILE A 12 18.39 2.22 5.60
C ILE A 12 16.90 2.19 5.22
N ILE A 13 15.99 2.41 6.18
CA ILE A 13 14.55 2.54 5.91
C ILE A 13 14.29 3.74 5.00
N PHE A 14 14.89 4.89 5.31
CA PHE A 14 14.78 6.11 4.50
C PHE A 14 15.35 5.90 3.10
N VAL A 15 16.49 5.22 2.95
CA VAL A 15 17.07 4.89 1.64
C VAL A 15 16.20 3.89 0.90
N PHE A 16 15.61 2.90 1.56
CA PHE A 16 14.67 1.95 0.94
C PHE A 16 13.41 2.67 0.44
N PHE A 17 12.80 3.52 1.26
CA PHE A 17 11.63 4.33 0.87
C PHE A 17 11.99 5.43 -0.14
N ALA A 18 13.19 6.02 -0.06
CA ALA A 18 13.68 7.00 -1.04
C ALA A 18 14.01 6.35 -2.38
N VAL A 19 14.50 5.10 -2.41
CA VAL A 19 14.69 4.32 -3.64
C VAL A 19 13.34 3.95 -4.24
N ILE A 20 12.34 3.59 -3.42
CA ILE A 20 10.96 3.37 -3.89
C ILE A 20 10.37 4.67 -4.45
N PHE A 21 10.50 5.79 -3.73
CA PHE A 21 10.02 7.11 -4.16
C PHE A 21 10.74 7.62 -5.42
N PHE A 22 12.04 7.36 -5.54
CA PHE A 22 12.85 7.69 -6.72
C PHE A 22 12.51 6.79 -7.91
N ALA A 23 12.25 5.50 -7.69
CA ALA A 23 11.78 4.57 -8.72
C ALA A 23 10.37 4.93 -9.23
N VAL A 24 9.50 5.45 -8.35
CA VAL A 24 8.21 6.04 -8.73
C VAL A 24 8.42 7.29 -9.58
N LYS A 25 9.40 8.14 -9.24
CA LYS A 25 9.73 9.37 -9.98
C LYS A 25 10.25 9.11 -11.40
N THR A 26 10.91 7.96 -11.64
CA THR A 26 11.44 7.58 -12.97
C THR A 26 10.39 7.04 -13.95
N SER A 27 9.14 6.82 -13.53
CA SER A 27 8.06 6.38 -14.44
C SER A 27 7.27 7.53 -15.07
N ALA A 28 7.71 8.78 -14.91
CA ALA A 28 7.09 9.96 -15.50
C ALA A 28 7.95 10.52 -16.65
N GLN A 29 7.98 9.81 -17.78
CA GLN A 29 8.29 10.41 -19.08
C GLN A 29 7.40 9.76 -20.14
N GLU A 30 6.32 10.44 -20.51
CA GLU A 30 6.24 11.26 -21.73
C GLU A 30 4.81 11.82 -21.91
N LYS A 31 4.68 13.14 -22.05
CA LYS A 31 4.23 13.80 -23.28
C LYS A 31 4.35 15.32 -23.12
N THR A 32 5.18 15.93 -23.97
CA THR A 32 5.41 17.37 -24.03
C THR A 32 4.14 18.13 -24.40
N ILE A 33 3.69 19.04 -23.52
CA ILE A 33 2.98 20.26 -23.92
C ILE A 33 3.80 21.44 -23.37
N THR A 34 4.21 22.31 -24.27
CA THR A 34 5.11 23.44 -24.06
C THR A 34 4.41 24.60 -23.36
N SER A 35 4.64 24.73 -22.06
CA SER A 35 4.71 26.00 -21.31
C SER A 35 5.33 25.70 -19.93
N VAL A 36 6.64 25.42 -19.91
CA VAL A 36 7.33 25.08 -18.66
C VAL A 36 7.46 26.34 -17.81
N VAL A 37 6.57 26.50 -16.85
CA VAL A 37 6.76 27.43 -15.73
C VAL A 37 8.02 27.01 -14.99
N ASP A 38 9.02 27.89 -14.91
CA ASP A 38 10.25 27.64 -14.15
C ASP A 38 9.98 27.88 -12.66
N TYR A 39 9.75 26.79 -11.93
CA TYR A 39 9.50 26.84 -10.50
C TYR A 39 10.76 27.09 -9.66
N LYS A 40 11.98 27.16 -10.22
CA LYS A 40 13.25 27.47 -9.52
C LYS A 40 13.46 26.78 -8.16
N GLY A 41 12.86 25.60 -7.95
CA GLY A 41 12.94 24.87 -6.68
C GLY A 41 12.04 25.40 -5.55
N GLU A 42 11.09 26.27 -5.85
CA GLU A 42 10.06 26.77 -4.93
C GLU A 42 9.00 25.69 -4.66
N VAL A 43 8.35 25.76 -3.50
CA VAL A 43 7.23 24.88 -3.16
C VAL A 43 6.12 25.12 -4.17
N ILE A 44 5.63 24.05 -4.78
CA ILE A 44 4.45 24.10 -5.64
C ILE A 44 3.25 24.23 -4.69
N VAL A 45 2.63 25.40 -4.71
CA VAL A 45 1.42 25.73 -3.96
C VAL A 45 0.27 25.82 -4.96
N ASP A 46 -0.86 25.28 -4.53
CA ASP A 46 -2.17 25.35 -5.15
C ASP A 46 -3.09 25.77 -4.01
N SER A 47 -3.36 27.08 -3.93
CA SER A 47 -3.95 27.74 -2.77
C SER A 47 -5.46 27.49 -2.64
N ASP A 48 -6.14 27.23 -3.75
CA ASP A 48 -7.58 26.99 -3.81
C ASP A 48 -7.97 25.56 -4.23
N LEU A 49 -6.98 24.71 -4.53
CA LEU A 49 -7.07 23.28 -4.77
C LEU A 49 -7.87 22.90 -6.02
N ASP A 50 -7.77 23.72 -7.05
CA ASP A 50 -8.51 23.56 -8.30
C ASP A 50 -7.75 22.73 -9.37
N GLY A 51 -6.46 22.46 -9.13
CA GLY A 51 -5.58 21.68 -9.99
C GLY A 51 -4.61 22.49 -10.85
N LEU A 52 -4.63 23.82 -10.77
CA LEU A 52 -3.55 24.69 -11.20
C LEU A 52 -2.65 25.04 -10.01
N THR A 53 -1.46 25.56 -10.30
CA THR A 53 -0.55 26.01 -9.22
C THR A 53 -0.62 27.52 -9.21
N ASP A 54 -0.51 28.18 -8.05
CA ASP A 54 -0.60 29.64 -7.94
C ASP A 54 0.30 30.37 -8.95
N LYS A 55 1.49 29.80 -9.19
CA LYS A 55 2.46 30.34 -10.14
C LYS A 55 2.04 30.11 -11.59
N GLY A 56 1.47 28.95 -11.90
CA GLY A 56 0.93 28.61 -13.21
C GLY A 56 -0.29 29.45 -13.56
N GLU A 57 -1.16 29.71 -12.59
CA GLU A 57 -2.30 30.60 -12.71
C GLU A 57 -1.86 32.01 -13.05
N VAL A 58 -0.97 32.61 -12.25
CA VAL A 58 -0.50 33.98 -12.52
C VAL A 58 0.32 34.09 -13.81
N GLN A 59 1.16 33.09 -14.12
CA GLN A 59 2.15 33.21 -15.22
C GLN A 59 1.68 32.67 -16.56
N VAL A 60 0.71 31.74 -16.58
CA VAL A 60 0.28 31.06 -17.81
C VAL A 60 -1.16 31.41 -18.15
N TYR A 61 -2.06 31.34 -17.17
CA TYR A 61 -3.50 31.40 -17.41
C TYR A 61 -4.13 32.76 -17.07
N GLY A 62 -3.44 33.58 -16.26
CA GLY A 62 -3.91 34.87 -15.79
C GLY A 62 -5.04 34.80 -14.76
N THR A 63 -5.24 33.65 -14.12
CA THR A 63 -6.28 33.39 -13.11
C THR A 63 -5.85 33.83 -11.71
N ASP A 64 -6.79 33.92 -10.77
CA ASP A 64 -6.59 34.34 -9.38
C ASP A 64 -6.33 33.13 -8.47
N PRO A 65 -5.10 32.94 -7.94
CA PRO A 65 -4.76 31.76 -7.13
C PRO A 65 -5.54 31.56 -5.84
N GLY A 66 -6.31 32.57 -5.42
CA GLY A 66 -7.18 32.47 -4.26
C GLY A 66 -8.60 32.03 -4.59
N LYS A 67 -8.90 31.74 -5.86
CA LYS A 67 -10.23 31.47 -6.36
C LYS A 67 -10.21 30.34 -7.38
N ALA A 68 -10.76 29.23 -6.94
CA ALA A 68 -10.87 28.05 -7.77
C ALA A 68 -11.68 28.26 -9.07
N ASP A 69 -12.46 29.35 -9.17
CA ASP A 69 -13.24 29.81 -10.33
C ASP A 69 -13.05 31.33 -10.44
N THR A 70 -12.16 31.77 -11.33
CA THR A 70 -11.73 33.17 -11.41
C THR A 70 -12.79 34.06 -12.06
N ASP A 71 -13.44 33.58 -13.11
CA ASP A 71 -14.39 34.36 -13.89
C ASP A 71 -15.85 34.24 -13.39
N GLY A 72 -16.09 33.33 -12.45
CA GLY A 72 -17.33 33.18 -11.71
C GLY A 72 -18.44 32.52 -12.50
N ASP A 73 -18.11 31.70 -13.49
CA ASP A 73 -19.09 30.99 -14.32
C ASP A 73 -19.55 29.64 -13.73
N GLY A 74 -18.86 29.17 -12.68
CA GLY A 74 -19.14 27.94 -11.94
C GLY A 74 -18.28 26.74 -12.34
N ILE A 75 -17.30 26.91 -13.23
CA ILE A 75 -16.31 25.88 -13.61
C ILE A 75 -14.96 26.24 -12.97
N LEU A 76 -14.19 25.23 -12.55
CA LEU A 76 -12.88 25.48 -11.99
C LEU A 76 -11.86 25.84 -13.07
N ASP A 77 -10.98 26.80 -12.81
CA ASP A 77 -9.99 27.27 -13.79
C ASP A 77 -9.12 26.11 -14.31
N GLY A 78 -8.69 25.21 -13.41
CA GLY A 78 -7.94 24.00 -13.75
C GLY A 78 -8.71 23.00 -14.60
N ALA A 79 -10.03 22.90 -14.42
CA ALA A 79 -10.87 22.03 -15.23
C ALA A 79 -11.03 22.59 -16.66
N GLU A 80 -11.10 23.91 -16.81
CA GLU A 80 -11.18 24.60 -18.09
C GLU A 80 -9.89 24.47 -18.89
N VAL A 81 -8.75 24.73 -18.23
CA VAL A 81 -7.43 24.54 -18.84
C VAL A 81 -7.22 23.11 -19.31
N LEU A 82 -7.61 22.11 -18.50
CA LEU A 82 -7.51 20.70 -18.88
C LEU A 82 -8.42 20.35 -20.07
N SER A 83 -9.57 21.03 -20.16
CA SER A 83 -10.55 20.85 -21.24
C SER A 83 -10.21 21.67 -22.49
N GLY A 84 -9.17 22.52 -22.43
CA GLY A 84 -8.75 23.41 -23.51
C GLY A 84 -9.68 24.61 -23.71
N THR A 85 -10.46 25.00 -22.69
CA THR A 85 -11.25 26.24 -22.65
C THR A 85 -10.46 27.36 -21.96
N ASP A 86 -11.03 28.56 -21.94
CA ASP A 86 -10.36 29.79 -21.46
C ASP A 86 -10.92 30.17 -20.08
N PRO A 87 -10.13 30.05 -19.00
CA PRO A 87 -10.58 30.24 -17.61
C PRO A 87 -10.87 31.70 -17.22
N LEU A 88 -10.77 32.62 -18.17
CA LEU A 88 -11.09 34.04 -17.97
C LEU A 88 -12.32 34.47 -18.77
N ASN A 89 -13.02 33.53 -19.40
CA ASN A 89 -14.09 33.83 -20.34
C ASN A 89 -15.42 33.13 -20.01
N GLN A 90 -16.19 33.80 -19.17
CA GLN A 90 -17.57 33.46 -18.79
C GLN A 90 -18.53 33.20 -19.97
N ASN A 91 -18.22 33.71 -21.17
CA ASN A 91 -19.08 33.55 -22.35
C ASN A 91 -18.68 32.38 -23.26
N ASN A 92 -17.59 31.67 -22.92
CA ASN A 92 -17.17 30.44 -23.57
C ASN A 92 -16.86 29.32 -22.54
N PRO A 93 -17.83 28.94 -21.67
CA PRO A 93 -17.67 27.93 -20.60
C PRO A 93 -17.38 26.49 -21.12
N GLY A 94 -17.09 26.33 -22.42
CA GLY A 94 -17.42 25.12 -23.17
C GLY A 94 -18.94 24.99 -23.27
N THR A 95 -19.45 24.83 -24.49
CA THR A 95 -20.90 24.70 -24.77
C THR A 95 -21.61 23.80 -23.76
N ALA A 96 -22.78 24.23 -23.23
CA ALA A 96 -23.94 23.58 -22.57
C ALA A 96 -23.80 22.20 -21.86
N LYS A 97 -22.87 21.37 -22.31
CA LYS A 97 -22.26 20.25 -21.63
C LYS A 97 -21.84 20.61 -20.21
N SER A 98 -21.32 21.79 -19.86
CA SER A 98 -20.88 22.08 -18.47
C SER A 98 -21.99 21.97 -17.41
N LYS A 99 -23.23 22.36 -17.74
CA LYS A 99 -24.39 22.23 -16.83
C LYS A 99 -24.97 20.80 -16.79
N GLU A 100 -24.84 20.04 -17.89
CA GLU A 100 -25.01 18.58 -17.90
C GLU A 100 -23.82 17.81 -17.29
N ILE A 101 -22.63 18.41 -17.25
CA ILE A 101 -21.38 17.93 -16.64
C ILE A 101 -21.40 18.24 -15.15
N PHE A 102 -22.16 19.23 -14.66
CA PHE A 102 -22.42 19.43 -13.23
C PHE A 102 -23.63 18.64 -12.70
N SER A 103 -24.66 18.42 -13.51
CA SER A 103 -25.67 17.38 -13.24
C SER A 103 -25.17 15.95 -13.55
N GLY A 104 -23.97 15.87 -14.12
CA GLY A 104 -23.27 14.66 -14.56
C GLY A 104 -21.81 14.69 -14.14
N ILE A 105 -21.49 15.34 -13.01
CA ILE A 105 -20.26 15.00 -12.29
C ILE A 105 -20.54 13.58 -11.89
N ASN A 106 -19.93 12.66 -12.61
CA ASN A 106 -19.74 11.32 -12.14
C ASN A 106 -18.40 11.35 -11.39
N PRO A 107 -18.38 11.53 -10.05
CA PRO A 107 -17.18 11.76 -9.23
C PRO A 107 -16.32 10.49 -9.06
N ASP A 108 -16.35 9.59 -10.03
CA ASP A 108 -16.44 8.17 -9.73
C ASP A 108 -15.16 7.49 -9.30
N ALA A 109 -13.98 8.11 -9.40
CA ALA A 109 -12.81 7.47 -8.81
C ALA A 109 -11.58 8.36 -8.53
N PRO A 110 -11.62 9.64 -8.13
CA PRO A 110 -10.43 10.23 -7.53
C PRO A 110 -10.25 9.65 -6.12
N TRP A 111 -11.12 10.00 -5.17
CA TRP A 111 -10.88 9.69 -3.75
C TRP A 111 -10.91 8.18 -3.45
N VAL A 112 -11.83 7.41 -4.05
CA VAL A 112 -11.95 5.95 -3.84
C VAL A 112 -10.69 5.24 -4.34
N TRP A 113 -10.20 5.64 -5.51
CA TRP A 113 -9.01 5.07 -6.13
C TRP A 113 -7.76 5.34 -5.29
N TYR A 114 -7.60 6.56 -4.78
CA TYR A 114 -6.49 6.92 -3.89
C TYR A 114 -6.63 6.22 -2.54
N ALA A 115 -7.81 6.24 -1.93
CA ALA A 115 -8.06 5.63 -0.63
C ALA A 115 -7.85 4.10 -0.65
N ALA A 116 -8.36 3.40 -1.68
CA ALA A 116 -8.18 1.96 -1.83
C ALA A 116 -6.70 1.60 -2.01
N ARG A 117 -5.93 2.41 -2.73
CA ARG A 117 -4.47 2.23 -2.91
C ARG A 117 -3.70 2.47 -1.64
N VAL A 118 -3.92 3.60 -0.98
CA VAL A 118 -3.24 3.92 0.28
C VAL A 118 -3.55 2.85 1.32
N ALA A 119 -4.81 2.45 1.46
CA ALA A 119 -5.20 1.37 2.37
C ALA A 119 -4.53 0.04 2.00
N GLY A 120 -4.50 -0.32 0.70
CA GLY A 120 -3.84 -1.55 0.24
C GLY A 120 -2.33 -1.56 0.50
N ILE A 121 -1.64 -0.45 0.25
CA ILE A 121 -0.21 -0.29 0.51
C ILE A 121 0.07 -0.34 2.02
N LEU A 122 -0.72 0.36 2.85
CA LEU A 122 -0.57 0.34 4.31
C LEU A 122 -0.85 -1.04 4.90
N ALA A 123 -1.82 -1.78 4.34
CA ALA A 123 -2.10 -3.16 4.70
C ALA A 123 -0.88 -4.05 4.38
N PHE A 124 -0.33 -3.95 3.17
CA PHE A 124 0.82 -4.75 2.76
C PHE A 124 2.09 -4.42 3.57
N ILE A 125 2.41 -3.14 3.80
CA ILE A 125 3.57 -2.72 4.60
C ILE A 125 3.43 -3.25 6.04
N SER A 126 2.25 -3.12 6.64
CA SER A 126 1.99 -3.61 7.99
C SER A 126 2.10 -5.14 8.07
N LEU A 127 1.57 -5.85 7.08
CA LEU A 127 1.70 -7.31 7.00
C LEU A 127 3.16 -7.73 6.80
N TRP A 128 3.87 -7.11 5.87
CA TRP A 128 5.29 -7.36 5.59
C TRP A 128 6.12 -7.15 6.85
N LEU A 129 5.91 -6.04 7.57
CA LEU A 129 6.60 -5.72 8.81
C LEU A 129 6.29 -6.75 9.91
N THR A 130 5.02 -7.16 10.05
CA THR A 130 4.61 -8.19 11.00
C THR A 130 5.35 -9.50 10.76
N VAL A 131 5.37 -9.98 9.51
CA VAL A 131 6.08 -11.21 9.12
C VAL A 131 7.59 -11.06 9.30
N PHE A 132 8.17 -9.94 8.87
CA PHE A 132 9.58 -9.63 9.04
C PHE A 132 10.02 -9.68 10.52
N LEU A 133 9.26 -9.05 11.42
CA LEU A 133 9.55 -9.05 12.85
C LEU A 133 9.49 -10.48 13.41
N GLY A 134 8.46 -11.25 13.05
CA GLY A 134 8.32 -12.65 13.50
C GLY A 134 9.45 -13.56 13.02
N LEU A 135 9.90 -13.40 11.77
CA LEU A 135 11.04 -14.15 11.22
C LEU A 135 12.37 -13.70 11.83
N SER A 136 12.54 -12.40 12.08
CA SER A 136 13.78 -11.82 12.59
C SER A 136 14.17 -12.37 13.97
N ILE A 137 13.21 -12.59 14.87
CA ILE A 137 13.48 -13.15 16.20
C ILE A 137 13.91 -14.62 16.15
N ARG A 138 13.57 -15.34 15.08
CA ARG A 138 14.00 -16.73 14.86
C ARG A 138 15.39 -16.83 14.24
N ASN A 139 15.79 -15.80 13.49
CA ASN A 139 17.07 -15.74 12.80
C ASN A 139 18.17 -15.20 13.74
N PRO A 140 19.27 -15.94 13.98
CA PRO A 140 20.30 -15.53 14.93
C PRO A 140 21.04 -14.25 14.55
N ILE A 141 21.09 -13.90 13.26
CA ILE A 141 21.73 -12.68 12.76
C ILE A 141 20.81 -11.49 13.01
N LEU A 142 19.58 -11.56 12.51
CA LEU A 142 18.61 -10.46 12.61
C LEU A 142 18.14 -10.24 14.04
N LYS A 143 18.06 -11.31 14.86
CA LYS A 143 17.65 -11.21 16.26
C LYS A 143 18.47 -10.15 17.01
N LYS A 144 19.79 -10.11 16.84
CA LYS A 144 20.67 -9.13 17.52
C LYS A 144 20.33 -7.68 17.21
N ILE A 145 19.79 -7.43 16.02
CA ILE A 145 19.45 -6.09 15.54
C ILE A 145 18.03 -5.70 15.98
N ILE A 146 17.12 -6.67 15.95
CA ILE A 146 15.67 -6.45 16.12
C ILE A 146 15.21 -6.61 17.57
N GLU A 147 15.86 -7.46 18.37
CA GLU A 147 15.51 -7.71 19.79
C GLU A 147 15.39 -6.43 20.64
N PRO A 148 16.22 -5.37 20.47
CA PRO A 148 16.07 -4.13 21.26
C PRO A 148 14.79 -3.34 20.99
N VAL A 149 14.18 -3.49 19.82
CA VAL A 149 12.96 -2.77 19.40
C VAL A 149 11.73 -3.66 19.36
N TYR A 150 11.91 -4.97 19.40
CA TYR A 150 10.83 -5.93 19.32
C TYR A 150 10.14 -6.12 20.68
N SER A 151 8.82 -6.02 20.69
CA SER A 151 7.97 -6.58 21.74
C SER A 151 6.86 -7.41 21.10
N LEU A 152 6.32 -8.37 21.86
CA LEU A 152 5.17 -9.13 21.40
C LEU A 152 3.97 -8.21 21.17
N ASP A 153 3.75 -7.25 22.05
CA ASP A 153 2.65 -6.29 21.93
C ASP A 153 2.78 -5.46 20.66
N PHE A 154 4.00 -5.03 20.31
CA PHE A 154 4.25 -4.31 19.07
C PHE A 154 4.01 -5.20 17.84
N HIS A 155 4.47 -6.45 17.86
CA HIS A 155 4.19 -7.41 16.78
C HIS A 155 2.68 -7.63 16.58
N CYS A 156 1.93 -7.82 17.66
CA CYS A 156 0.47 -7.98 17.61
C CYS A 156 -0.23 -6.69 17.16
N PHE A 157 0.24 -5.52 17.58
CA PHE A 157 -0.29 -4.23 17.17
C PHE A 157 -0.12 -3.99 15.66
N VAL A 158 1.07 -4.23 15.11
CA VAL A 158 1.31 -4.09 13.66
C VAL A 158 0.48 -5.12 12.86
N ALA A 159 0.28 -6.33 13.40
CA ALA A 159 -0.61 -7.32 12.80
C ALA A 159 -2.08 -6.84 12.76
N ALA A 160 -2.55 -6.19 13.83
CA ALA A 160 -3.88 -5.60 13.89
C ALA A 160 -4.05 -4.45 12.90
N LEU A 161 -3.02 -3.60 12.72
CA LEU A 161 -3.02 -2.57 11.69
C LEU A 161 -3.12 -3.16 10.28
N ALA A 162 -2.44 -4.28 10.01
CA ALA A 162 -2.56 -4.96 8.72
C ALA A 162 -3.99 -5.43 8.44
N VAL A 163 -4.66 -6.00 9.45
CA VAL A 163 -6.08 -6.42 9.35
C VAL A 163 -7.00 -5.21 9.15
N LEU A 164 -6.79 -4.14 9.93
CA LEU A 164 -7.57 -2.90 9.81
C LEU A 164 -7.48 -2.30 8.41
N TRP A 165 -6.26 -2.11 7.90
CA TRP A 165 -6.05 -1.52 6.58
C TRP A 165 -6.55 -2.44 5.45
N ALA A 166 -6.48 -3.77 5.62
CA ALA A 166 -7.09 -4.70 4.68
C ALA A 166 -8.61 -4.59 4.65
N LEU A 167 -9.26 -4.40 5.82
CA LEU A 167 -10.70 -4.15 5.91
C LEU A 167 -11.07 -2.82 5.23
N VAL A 168 -10.33 -1.75 5.50
CA VAL A 168 -10.53 -0.45 4.83
C VAL A 168 -10.34 -0.59 3.33
N HIS A 169 -9.27 -1.26 2.87
CA HIS A 169 -9.02 -1.52 1.46
C HIS A 169 -10.21 -2.22 0.79
N GLY A 170 -10.70 -3.33 1.36
CA GLY A 170 -11.84 -4.05 0.80
C GLY A 170 -13.14 -3.25 0.80
N THR A 171 -13.45 -2.55 1.90
CA THR A 171 -14.71 -1.81 2.06
C THR A 171 -14.77 -0.54 1.21
N VAL A 172 -13.64 0.15 1.01
CA VAL A 172 -13.58 1.34 0.15
C VAL A 172 -13.88 0.99 -1.31
N LEU A 173 -13.51 -0.21 -1.78
CA LEU A 173 -13.79 -0.66 -3.15
C LEU A 173 -15.28 -0.79 -3.48
N ILE A 174 -16.17 -0.86 -2.48
CA ILE A 174 -17.64 -0.85 -2.67
C ILE A 174 -18.10 0.47 -3.28
N PHE A 175 -17.38 1.55 -2.98
CA PHE A 175 -17.71 2.89 -3.48
C PHE A 175 -17.11 3.15 -4.85
N ASP A 176 -16.36 2.20 -5.46
CA ASP A 176 -15.83 2.34 -6.81
C ASP A 176 -16.93 1.94 -7.83
N PRO A 177 -17.51 2.91 -8.55
CA PRO A 177 -18.60 2.66 -9.49
C PRO A 177 -18.14 1.87 -10.71
N LYS A 178 -16.83 1.88 -11.03
CA LYS A 178 -16.28 1.08 -12.13
C LYS A 178 -16.22 -0.39 -11.76
N LEU A 179 -15.84 -0.71 -10.52
CA LEU A 179 -15.80 -2.11 -10.05
C LEU A 179 -17.19 -2.70 -9.83
N GLY A 180 -18.19 -1.87 -9.49
CA GLY A 180 -19.56 -2.31 -9.27
C GLY A 180 -19.68 -3.31 -8.11
N PHE A 181 -18.81 -3.20 -7.11
CA PHE A 181 -18.79 -4.12 -5.98
C PHE A 181 -19.95 -3.87 -5.02
N HIS A 182 -20.57 -4.96 -4.58
CA HIS A 182 -21.49 -4.99 -3.45
C HIS A 182 -20.81 -5.63 -2.23
N LEU A 183 -21.47 -5.56 -1.06
CA LEU A 183 -20.98 -6.17 0.18
C LEU A 183 -20.58 -7.65 0.02
N LYS A 184 -21.36 -8.42 -0.76
CA LYS A 184 -21.07 -9.84 -1.04
C LYS A 184 -19.76 -10.03 -1.80
N ASP A 185 -19.37 -9.10 -2.66
CA ASP A 185 -18.16 -9.21 -3.48
C ASP A 185 -16.89 -9.00 -2.66
N VAL A 186 -17.00 -8.23 -1.56
CA VAL A 186 -15.90 -7.93 -0.65
C VAL A 186 -15.74 -8.99 0.43
N PHE A 187 -16.83 -9.61 0.88
CA PHE A 187 -16.81 -10.54 2.01
C PHE A 187 -17.03 -12.01 1.63
N LEU A 188 -17.61 -12.34 0.48
CA LEU A 188 -17.85 -13.74 0.11
C LEU A 188 -16.86 -14.20 -0.98
N PRO A 189 -15.99 -15.19 -0.69
CA PRO A 189 -15.08 -15.71 -1.69
C PRO A 189 -15.85 -16.42 -2.82
N PHE A 190 -15.35 -16.28 -4.06
CA PHE A 190 -15.89 -16.92 -5.28
C PHE A 190 -17.32 -16.51 -5.68
N VAL A 191 -17.92 -15.52 -5.02
CA VAL A 191 -19.28 -15.05 -5.34
C VAL A 191 -19.27 -13.93 -6.39
N SER A 192 -18.20 -13.15 -6.47
CA SER A 192 -18.20 -11.97 -7.32
C SER A 192 -18.32 -12.28 -8.79
N GLN A 193 -19.21 -11.54 -9.45
CA GLN A 193 -19.51 -11.65 -10.88
C GLN A 193 -18.94 -10.48 -11.69
N THR A 194 -18.14 -9.61 -11.08
CA THR A 194 -17.55 -8.48 -11.82
C THR A 194 -16.58 -8.98 -12.88
N THR A 195 -16.52 -8.29 -14.01
CA THR A 195 -15.65 -8.65 -15.15
C THR A 195 -14.26 -8.02 -15.06
N LEU A 196 -14.06 -7.03 -14.18
CA LEU A 196 -12.81 -6.27 -14.07
C LEU A 196 -11.74 -6.94 -13.21
N VAL A 197 -12.11 -7.91 -12.37
CA VAL A 197 -11.16 -8.69 -11.58
C VAL A 197 -11.42 -10.18 -11.73
N GLU A 198 -10.38 -10.99 -11.63
CA GLU A 198 -10.54 -12.45 -11.69
C GLU A 198 -11.07 -12.99 -10.34
N PRO A 199 -12.23 -13.67 -10.29
CA PRO A 199 -12.87 -14.07 -9.04
C PRO A 199 -12.01 -14.98 -8.14
N LYS A 200 -11.17 -15.83 -8.74
CA LYS A 200 -10.26 -16.71 -7.98
C LYS A 200 -9.21 -15.93 -7.18
N TYR A 201 -8.65 -14.86 -7.73
CA TYR A 201 -7.63 -14.06 -7.03
C TYR A 201 -8.26 -13.11 -6.03
N LEU A 202 -9.49 -12.63 -6.31
CA LEU A 202 -10.29 -11.91 -5.32
C LEU A 202 -10.58 -12.81 -4.10
N ALA A 203 -11.00 -14.05 -4.33
CA ALA A 203 -11.27 -15.02 -3.27
C ALA A 203 -10.04 -15.30 -2.39
N LEU A 204 -8.83 -15.36 -2.95
CA LEU A 204 -7.59 -15.49 -2.16
C LEU A 204 -7.40 -14.31 -1.19
N GLY A 205 -7.70 -13.08 -1.62
CA GLY A 205 -7.65 -11.90 -0.76
C GLY A 205 -8.64 -11.98 0.41
N ILE A 206 -9.87 -12.40 0.15
CA ILE A 206 -10.93 -12.57 1.16
C ILE A 206 -10.56 -13.66 2.17
N VAL A 207 -10.11 -14.82 1.67
CA VAL A 207 -9.67 -15.93 2.54
C VAL A 207 -8.45 -15.50 3.37
N ALA A 208 -7.49 -14.80 2.76
CA ALA A 208 -6.35 -14.27 3.49
C ALA A 208 -6.76 -13.28 4.58
N PHE A 209 -7.68 -12.35 4.29
CA PHE A 209 -8.21 -11.40 5.28
C PHE A 209 -8.82 -12.12 6.49
N TYR A 210 -9.65 -13.13 6.27
CA TYR A 210 -10.23 -13.93 7.36
C TYR A 210 -9.17 -14.68 8.16
N MET A 211 -8.20 -15.29 7.49
CA MET A 211 -7.09 -15.96 8.19
C MET A 211 -6.25 -14.95 8.98
N MET A 212 -5.95 -13.78 8.44
CA MET A 212 -5.24 -12.70 9.15
C MET A 212 -6.01 -12.28 10.41
N ALA A 213 -7.33 -12.09 10.32
CA ALA A 213 -8.15 -11.74 11.49
C ALA A 213 -8.10 -12.83 12.56
N VAL A 214 -8.27 -14.11 12.18
CA VAL A 214 -8.19 -15.25 13.11
C VAL A 214 -6.80 -15.35 13.76
N LEU A 215 -5.73 -15.20 12.98
CA LEU A 215 -4.35 -15.30 13.48
C LEU A 215 -3.98 -14.15 14.42
N THR A 216 -4.48 -12.95 14.14
CA THR A 216 -4.29 -11.79 15.02
C THR A 216 -5.06 -11.95 16.33
N VAL A 217 -6.36 -12.29 16.26
CA VAL A 217 -7.19 -12.51 17.46
C VAL A 217 -6.63 -13.63 18.34
N THR A 218 -6.27 -14.76 17.74
CA THR A 218 -5.68 -15.89 18.50
C THR A 218 -4.31 -15.54 19.10
N SER A 219 -3.58 -14.60 18.51
CA SER A 219 -2.32 -14.11 19.08
C SER A 219 -2.53 -13.20 20.29
N TYR A 220 -3.58 -12.35 20.30
CA TYR A 220 -3.99 -11.61 21.50
C TYR A 220 -4.53 -12.53 22.60
N LEU A 221 -5.27 -13.57 22.21
CA LEU A 221 -5.84 -14.55 23.14
C LEU A 221 -4.87 -15.67 23.53
N ARG A 222 -3.58 -15.59 23.17
CA ARG A 222 -2.65 -16.73 23.34
C ARG A 222 -2.57 -17.25 24.78
N SER A 223 -2.77 -16.39 25.78
CA SER A 223 -2.75 -16.76 27.20
C SER A 223 -3.93 -17.63 27.62
N HIS A 224 -5.02 -17.59 26.87
CA HIS A 224 -6.24 -18.37 27.10
C HIS A 224 -6.33 -19.60 26.20
N LEU A 225 -5.36 -19.81 25.31
CA LEU A 225 -5.35 -20.90 24.33
C LEU A 225 -4.28 -21.93 24.68
N ASN A 226 -4.52 -23.18 24.27
CA ASN A 226 -3.48 -24.20 24.32
C ASN A 226 -2.30 -23.78 23.44
N HIS A 227 -1.09 -23.74 24.00
CA HIS A 227 0.11 -23.30 23.30
C HIS A 227 0.41 -24.10 22.02
N LYS A 228 0.14 -25.41 21.99
CA LYS A 228 0.32 -26.23 20.78
C LYS A 228 -0.67 -25.80 19.68
N PHE A 229 -1.92 -25.58 20.06
CA PHE A 229 -2.97 -25.14 19.14
C PHE A 229 -2.67 -23.75 18.56
N TRP A 230 -2.36 -22.77 19.42
CA TRP A 230 -1.96 -21.43 18.98
C TRP A 230 -0.76 -21.50 18.03
N ARG A 231 0.24 -22.32 18.35
CA ARG A 231 1.42 -22.49 17.50
C ARG A 231 1.05 -23.07 16.14
N VAL A 232 0.24 -24.12 16.07
CA VAL A 232 -0.20 -24.70 14.78
C VAL A 232 -0.90 -23.65 13.92
N LEU A 233 -1.83 -22.89 14.49
CA LEU A 233 -2.50 -21.81 13.79
C LEU A 233 -1.49 -20.77 13.30
N HIS A 234 -0.61 -20.28 14.17
CA HIS A 234 0.39 -19.28 13.81
C HIS A 234 1.35 -19.75 12.69
N PHE A 235 1.58 -21.05 12.55
CA PHE A 235 2.37 -21.62 11.46
C PHE A 235 1.67 -21.57 10.07
N LEU A 236 0.40 -21.17 9.99
CA LEU A 236 -0.29 -20.92 8.72
C LEU A 236 0.11 -19.62 8.05
N ASN A 237 0.79 -18.70 8.76
CA ASN A 237 1.19 -17.39 8.25
C ASN A 237 1.87 -17.40 6.87
N PRO A 238 2.79 -18.33 6.51
CA PRO A 238 3.37 -18.36 5.17
C PRO A 238 2.34 -18.61 4.05
N ILE A 239 1.30 -19.41 4.31
CA ILE A 239 0.22 -19.66 3.35
C ILE A 239 -0.63 -18.40 3.18
N VAL A 240 -0.97 -17.75 4.30
CA VAL A 240 -1.71 -16.47 4.29
C VAL A 240 -0.95 -15.41 3.51
N PHE A 241 0.36 -15.28 3.76
CA PHE A 241 1.20 -14.32 3.05
C PHE A 241 1.26 -14.61 1.55
N LEU A 242 1.36 -15.88 1.15
CA LEU A 242 1.31 -16.28 -0.25
C LEU A 242 -0.03 -15.88 -0.91
N PHE A 243 -1.16 -16.09 -0.23
CA PHE A 243 -2.47 -15.68 -0.74
C PHE A 243 -2.54 -14.17 -0.96
N VAL A 244 -2.03 -13.35 -0.03
CA VAL A 244 -1.96 -11.89 -0.19
C VAL A 244 -1.08 -11.48 -1.37
N VAL A 245 0.10 -12.09 -1.51
CA VAL A 245 1.03 -11.79 -2.63
C VAL A 245 0.40 -12.12 -3.97
N VAL A 246 -0.23 -13.30 -4.10
CA VAL A 246 -0.90 -13.70 -5.35
C VAL A 246 -2.11 -12.80 -5.63
N HIS A 247 -2.94 -12.51 -4.64
CA HIS A 247 -4.07 -11.59 -4.77
C HIS A 247 -3.62 -10.20 -5.26
N GLY A 248 -2.64 -9.61 -4.57
CA GLY A 248 -2.13 -8.28 -4.88
C GLY A 248 -1.46 -8.21 -6.25
N TYR A 249 -0.65 -9.21 -6.61
CA TYR A 249 0.05 -9.22 -7.90
C TYR A 249 -0.89 -9.43 -9.08
N MET A 250 -1.87 -10.33 -8.96
CA MET A 250 -2.74 -10.69 -10.08
C MET A 250 -3.86 -9.66 -10.33
N ASN A 251 -4.41 -9.05 -9.28
CA ASN A 251 -5.50 -8.07 -9.41
C ASN A 251 -5.03 -6.61 -9.33
N GLY A 252 -3.81 -6.35 -8.84
CA GLY A 252 -3.29 -4.99 -8.67
C GLY A 252 -3.02 -4.33 -10.02
N THR A 253 -3.75 -3.25 -10.34
CA THR A 253 -3.54 -2.49 -11.58
C THR A 253 -2.12 -1.93 -11.68
N ASP A 254 -1.54 -1.54 -10.54
CA ASP A 254 -0.22 -0.93 -10.46
C ASP A 254 0.91 -1.97 -10.67
N MET A 255 0.60 -3.26 -10.49
CA MET A 255 1.54 -4.39 -10.68
C MET A 255 1.84 -4.65 -12.16
N LYS A 256 1.04 -4.08 -13.07
CA LYS A 256 1.33 -4.07 -14.50
C LYS A 256 2.55 -3.21 -14.85
N ASN A 257 2.88 -2.23 -14.00
CA ASN A 257 4.13 -1.47 -14.15
C ASN A 257 5.31 -2.36 -13.73
N PHE A 258 6.30 -2.49 -14.62
CA PHE A 258 7.45 -3.36 -14.41
C PHE A 258 8.21 -3.06 -13.11
N TYR A 259 8.44 -1.78 -12.80
CA TYR A 259 9.22 -1.39 -11.62
C TYR A 259 8.45 -1.67 -10.33
N VAL A 260 7.16 -1.33 -10.29
CA VAL A 260 6.29 -1.56 -9.13
C VAL A 260 6.12 -3.05 -8.88
N GLY A 261 5.77 -3.82 -9.90
CA GLY A 261 5.60 -5.27 -9.81
C GLY A 261 6.90 -5.97 -9.41
N SER A 262 8.05 -5.57 -9.96
CA SER A 262 9.35 -6.15 -9.61
C SER A 262 9.75 -5.83 -8.17
N ALA A 263 9.55 -4.59 -7.72
CA ALA A 263 9.83 -4.19 -6.34
C ALA A 263 8.95 -4.98 -5.34
N PHE A 264 7.66 -5.13 -5.65
CA PHE A 264 6.72 -5.92 -4.86
C PHE A 264 7.16 -7.38 -4.73
N LEU A 265 7.48 -8.04 -5.86
CA LEU A 265 7.93 -9.44 -5.86
C LEU A 265 9.29 -9.61 -5.17
N PHE A 266 10.24 -8.71 -5.42
CA PHE A 266 11.55 -8.73 -4.76
C PHE A 266 11.43 -8.60 -3.24
N SER A 267 10.61 -7.67 -2.75
CA SER A 267 10.36 -7.48 -1.31
C SER A 267 9.73 -8.70 -0.65
N SER A 268 8.85 -9.40 -1.38
CA SER A 268 8.21 -10.65 -0.94
C SER A 268 9.21 -11.81 -0.93
N PHE A 269 10.05 -11.90 -1.97
CA PHE A 269 11.11 -12.91 -2.07
C PHE A 269 12.15 -12.76 -0.96
N LEU A 270 12.46 -11.54 -0.54
CA LEU A 270 13.36 -11.30 0.59
C LEU A 270 12.86 -11.97 1.88
N LEU A 271 11.57 -11.94 2.17
CA LEU A 271 11.01 -12.64 3.33
C LEU A 271 11.13 -14.16 3.20
N VAL A 272 11.01 -14.71 1.98
CA VAL A 272 11.25 -16.14 1.72
C VAL A 272 12.71 -16.50 2.03
N LEU A 273 13.69 -15.68 1.61
CA LEU A 273 15.10 -15.89 1.93
C LEU A 273 15.35 -15.85 3.45
N ILE A 274 14.72 -14.91 4.16
CA ILE A 274 14.81 -14.83 5.63
C ILE A 274 14.17 -16.07 6.28
N TYR A 275 13.04 -16.56 5.76
CA TYR A 275 12.40 -17.78 6.25
C TYR A 275 13.30 -19.01 6.05
N LEU A 276 13.85 -19.20 4.84
CA LEU A 276 14.73 -20.32 4.52
C LEU A 276 16.01 -20.29 5.37
N SER A 277 16.65 -19.13 5.50
CA SER A 277 17.83 -18.99 6.36
C SER A 277 17.50 -19.30 7.83
N SER A 278 16.35 -18.85 8.32
CA SER A 278 15.88 -19.17 9.68
C SER A 278 15.65 -20.68 9.88
N LEU A 279 15.15 -21.38 8.86
CA LEU A 279 14.97 -22.83 8.86
C LEU A 279 16.32 -23.55 8.93
N ILE A 280 17.27 -23.16 8.08
CA ILE A 280 18.64 -23.72 8.06
C ILE A 280 19.28 -23.59 9.44
N PHE A 281 19.24 -22.40 10.05
CA PHE A 281 19.79 -22.20 11.40
C PHE A 281 19.08 -23.01 12.48
N SER A 282 17.79 -23.31 12.31
CA SER A 282 17.05 -24.18 13.24
C SER A 282 17.49 -25.64 13.11
N VAL A 283 17.71 -26.12 11.89
CA VAL A 283 18.16 -27.49 11.61
C VAL A 283 19.59 -27.70 12.12
N VAL A 284 20.52 -26.79 11.80
CA VAL A 284 21.92 -26.86 12.23
C VAL A 284 22.04 -26.89 13.75
N ARG A 285 21.27 -26.06 14.47
CA ARG A 285 21.24 -26.07 15.95
C ARG A 285 20.78 -27.40 16.53
N LYS A 286 19.80 -28.06 15.89
CA LYS A 286 19.29 -29.36 16.34
C LYS A 286 20.35 -30.46 16.19
N PHE A 287 21.08 -30.47 15.08
CA PHE A 287 22.17 -31.42 14.85
C PHE A 287 23.31 -31.24 15.85
N LYS A 288 23.76 -30.00 16.08
CA LYS A 288 24.83 -29.71 17.04
C LYS A 288 24.47 -30.19 18.46
N LYS A 289 23.24 -29.95 18.89
CA LYS A 289 22.75 -30.40 20.20
C LYS A 289 22.75 -31.94 20.32
N SER A 290 22.28 -32.65 19.29
CA SER A 290 22.29 -34.12 19.26
C SER A 290 23.70 -34.70 19.28
N SER A 291 24.67 -34.07 18.60
CA SER A 291 26.07 -34.53 18.65
C SER A 291 26.71 -34.31 20.02
N GLU A 292 26.37 -33.21 20.71
CA GLU A 292 26.86 -32.95 22.06
C GLU A 292 26.28 -33.97 23.06
N GLU A 293 24.98 -34.25 23.01
CA GLU A 293 24.33 -35.25 23.89
C GLU A 293 24.93 -36.66 23.71
N ASN A 294 25.21 -37.09 22.47
CA ASN A 294 25.83 -38.39 22.20
C ASN A 294 27.26 -38.50 22.75
N ASN A 295 28.04 -37.42 22.74
CA ASN A 295 29.42 -37.41 23.24
C ASN A 295 29.52 -37.45 24.78
N TYR A 296 28.46 -37.09 25.51
CA TYR A 296 28.41 -37.20 26.98
C TYR A 296 27.85 -38.54 27.47
N SER A 297 27.27 -39.35 26.58
CA SER A 297 26.71 -40.68 26.87
C SER A 297 27.61 -41.86 26.49
N ALA A 298 28.76 -41.60 25.86
CA ALA A 298 29.78 -42.57 25.47
C ALA A 298 30.97 -42.49 26.43
#